data_AF-A0A1I3KRC1-F1
#
_entry.id   AF-A0A1I3KRC1-F1
#
_cell.length_a   1.000
_cell.length_b   1.000
_cell.length_c   1.000
_cell.angle_alpha   90.00
_cell.angle_beta   90.00
_cell.angle_gamma   90.00
#
_symmetry.space_group_name_H-M   'P 1'
#
loop_
_entity.id
_entity.type
_entity.pdbx_description
1 polymer ?
#
loop_
_entity_poly.entity_id
_entity_poly.type
_entity_poly.pdbx_seq_one_letter_code
_entity_poly.pdbx_strand_id
1 'polypeptide(L)'
;MKNIKFSRLFAAMMFVAVLSFAGCKQQPEEEKLPENVRLLSEDDGIVGKWEDDYPSWNAFTTYDCQIKTDFVELASYYNLHESTVYIKETAEDEGYIYFQFSQPINLWQIGDVDVTGKWGAIAYQKLTQNSVQMCDADYTDQQFASTLEECVAKYFKTSGYFAGISTPFTRVSE
;
A
#
# COMPACT_ATOMS: atom_id res chain seq x y z
N MET A 1 -59.76 -42.84 -31.38
CA MET A 1 -58.48 -43.05 -30.66
C MET A 1 -57.73 -41.72 -30.68
N LYS A 2 -57.90 -40.96 -29.60
CA LYS A 2 -56.88 -40.57 -28.60
C LYS A 2 -55.92 -39.48 -29.09
N ASN A 3 -56.24 -38.28 -28.63
CA ASN A 3 -55.50 -37.04 -28.72
C ASN A 3 -54.10 -37.17 -28.10
N ILE A 4 -53.07 -36.70 -28.81
CA ILE A 4 -51.78 -36.35 -28.22
C ILE A 4 -51.43 -34.94 -28.72
N LYS A 5 -51.92 -33.93 -28.01
CA LYS A 5 -51.42 -32.55 -28.05
C LYS A 5 -50.80 -32.23 -26.69
N PHE A 6 -49.71 -32.90 -26.34
CA PHE A 6 -49.04 -32.70 -25.05
C PHE A 6 -47.53 -32.98 -25.24
N SER A 7 -46.80 -32.08 -25.88
CA SER A 7 -45.35 -32.28 -26.03
C SER A 7 -44.53 -31.01 -26.27
N ARG A 8 -45.07 -29.80 -26.06
CA ARG A 8 -44.28 -28.57 -26.26
C ARG A 8 -44.32 -27.56 -25.12
N LEU A 9 -45.11 -27.78 -24.07
CA LEU A 9 -45.17 -26.85 -22.94
C LEU A 9 -44.22 -27.18 -21.76
N PHE A 10 -43.63 -28.38 -21.72
CA PHE A 10 -42.76 -28.78 -20.60
C PHE A 10 -41.27 -28.42 -20.78
N ALA A 11 -40.84 -28.09 -21.99
CA ALA A 11 -39.45 -27.69 -22.24
C ALA A 11 -39.17 -26.20 -21.96
N ALA A 12 -40.21 -25.37 -21.81
CA ALA A 12 -40.05 -23.93 -21.59
C ALA A 12 -39.92 -23.52 -20.11
N MET A 13 -40.29 -24.39 -19.16
CA MET A 13 -40.17 -24.11 -17.72
C MET A 13 -38.82 -24.52 -17.11
N MET A 14 -37.96 -25.26 -17.83
CA MET A 14 -36.66 -25.70 -17.31
C MET A 14 -35.51 -24.75 -17.66
N PHE A 15 -35.75 -23.71 -18.47
CA PHE A 15 -34.74 -22.72 -18.83
C PHE A 15 -34.78 -21.44 -17.98
N VAL A 16 -35.84 -21.24 -17.18
CA VAL A 16 -35.98 -20.04 -16.33
C VAL A 16 -35.36 -20.25 -14.94
N ALA A 17 -35.12 -21.49 -14.52
CA ALA A 17 -34.51 -21.80 -13.21
C ALA A 17 -32.97 -21.81 -13.21
N VAL A 18 -32.31 -21.80 -14.38
CA VAL A 18 -30.83 -21.82 -14.46
C VAL A 18 -30.25 -20.41 -14.58
N LEU A 19 -31.04 -19.41 -14.96
CA LEU A 19 -30.60 -18.01 -15.00
C LEU A 19 -30.70 -17.30 -13.64
N SER A 20 -31.35 -17.91 -12.64
CA SER A 20 -31.47 -17.34 -11.29
C SER A 20 -30.18 -17.45 -10.45
N PHE A 21 -29.17 -18.21 -10.91
CA PHE A 21 -27.88 -18.35 -10.22
C PHE A 21 -26.72 -17.62 -10.90
N ALA A 22 -26.93 -16.99 -12.06
CA ALA A 22 -25.89 -16.23 -12.77
C ALA A 22 -25.92 -14.72 -12.45
N GLY A 23 -26.47 -14.35 -11.28
CA GLY A 23 -26.76 -12.96 -10.91
C GLY A 23 -26.32 -12.58 -9.49
N CYS A 24 -25.56 -13.41 -8.79
CA CYS A 24 -24.73 -12.91 -7.70
C CYS A 24 -23.40 -12.53 -8.33
N LYS A 25 -23.24 -11.26 -8.74
CA LYS A 25 -21.92 -10.64 -8.56
C LYS A 25 -21.59 -10.94 -7.11
N GLN A 26 -20.56 -11.75 -6.84
CA GLN A 26 -19.97 -11.73 -5.51
C GLN A 26 -19.77 -10.25 -5.24
N GLN A 27 -20.55 -9.72 -4.30
CA GLN A 27 -20.24 -8.47 -3.65
C GLN A 27 -18.76 -8.66 -3.29
N PRO A 28 -17.82 -7.86 -3.85
CA PRO A 28 -16.42 -8.07 -3.57
C PRO A 28 -16.34 -8.21 -2.07
N GLU A 29 -15.89 -9.38 -1.60
CA GLU A 29 -15.67 -9.58 -0.17
C GLU A 29 -14.83 -8.38 0.22
N GLU A 30 -15.39 -7.50 1.07
CA GLU A 30 -14.64 -6.36 1.57
C GLU A 30 -13.37 -6.98 2.15
N GLU A 31 -12.27 -6.77 1.45
CA GLU A 31 -11.00 -7.39 1.81
C GLU A 31 -10.73 -6.97 3.24
N LYS A 32 -10.81 -7.94 4.15
CA LYS A 32 -10.75 -7.64 5.56
C LYS A 32 -9.33 -7.15 5.84
N LEU A 33 -9.21 -5.85 6.08
CA LEU A 33 -7.92 -5.25 6.39
C LEU A 33 -7.31 -5.91 7.63
N PRO A 34 -5.96 -6.01 7.70
CA PRO A 34 -5.29 -6.48 8.90
C PRO A 34 -5.64 -5.63 10.12
N GLU A 35 -5.49 -6.20 11.31
CA GLU A 35 -5.89 -5.53 12.55
C GLU A 35 -5.18 -4.18 12.75
N ASN A 36 -5.99 -3.16 13.04
CA ASN A 36 -5.58 -1.76 13.25
C ASN A 36 -4.90 -1.11 12.03
N VAL A 37 -5.10 -1.67 10.83
CA VAL A 37 -4.76 -1.04 9.56
C VAL A 37 -5.99 -0.37 8.99
N ARG A 38 -5.85 0.87 8.54
CA ARG A 38 -6.90 1.63 7.87
C ARG A 38 -6.36 2.31 6.61
N LEU A 39 -7.27 2.78 5.76
CA LEU A 39 -6.89 3.70 4.67
C LEU A 39 -6.28 4.98 5.26
N LEU A 40 -5.24 5.48 4.60
CA LEU A 40 -4.74 6.82 4.86
C LEU A 40 -5.81 7.84 4.46
N SER A 41 -6.01 8.85 5.31
CA SER A 41 -6.90 9.98 5.09
C SER A 41 -6.08 11.23 4.75
N GLU A 42 -6.62 12.13 3.94
CA GLU A 42 -5.97 13.43 3.65
C GLU A 42 -5.76 14.28 4.91
N ASP A 43 -6.55 14.05 5.97
CA ASP A 43 -6.41 14.74 7.26
C ASP A 43 -5.31 14.15 8.15
N ASP A 44 -4.68 13.03 7.77
CA ASP A 44 -3.62 12.43 8.57
C ASP A 44 -2.37 13.32 8.55
N GLY A 45 -1.82 13.60 9.74
CA GLY A 45 -0.70 14.53 9.90
C GLY A 45 0.55 14.16 9.10
N ILE A 46 0.69 12.90 8.66
CA ILE A 46 1.79 12.40 7.85
C ILE A 46 1.65 12.73 6.34
N VAL A 47 0.44 13.05 5.87
CA VAL A 47 0.18 13.45 4.48
C VAL A 47 0.87 14.79 4.18
N GLY A 48 1.61 14.86 3.09
CA GLY A 48 2.30 16.08 2.67
C GLY A 48 3.64 15.79 2.01
N LYS A 49 4.39 16.87 1.79
CA LYS A 49 5.76 16.83 1.27
C LYS A 49 6.76 17.13 2.38
N TRP A 50 7.77 16.27 2.49
CA TRP A 50 8.77 16.26 3.55
C TRP A 50 10.16 16.29 2.92
N GLU A 51 11.02 17.22 3.32
CA GLU A 51 12.40 17.38 2.82
C GLU A 51 13.38 16.94 3.92
N ASP A 52 14.33 16.04 3.62
CA ASP A 52 15.34 15.61 4.59
C ASP A 52 16.25 16.77 5.01
N ASP A 53 16.47 16.94 6.31
CA ASP A 53 17.34 17.97 6.88
C ASP A 53 18.84 17.66 6.67
N TYR A 54 19.21 16.54 6.05
CA TYR A 54 20.60 16.18 5.81
C TYR A 54 21.28 17.19 4.87
N PRO A 55 22.36 17.89 5.28
CA PRO A 55 23.06 18.83 4.42
C PRO A 55 23.81 18.04 3.35
N SER A 56 23.21 17.92 2.17
CA SER A 56 23.79 17.20 1.05
C SER A 56 25.13 17.84 0.66
N TRP A 57 26.21 17.05 0.68
CA TRP A 57 27.50 17.48 0.12
C TRP A 57 27.45 17.66 -1.41
N ASN A 58 26.30 17.41 -2.03
CA ASN A 58 26.03 17.60 -3.44
C ASN A 58 24.65 18.25 -3.60
N ALA A 59 24.63 19.53 -3.96
CA ALA A 59 23.45 20.38 -4.12
C ALA A 59 22.55 20.03 -5.35
N PHE A 60 22.37 18.74 -5.66
CA PHE A 60 21.58 18.27 -6.80
C PHE A 60 20.52 17.21 -6.45
N THR A 61 20.41 16.81 -5.19
CA THR A 61 19.44 15.81 -4.73
C THR A 61 18.98 16.18 -3.32
N THR A 62 17.90 16.94 -3.19
CA THR A 62 17.14 16.98 -1.93
C THR A 62 16.39 15.65 -1.82
N TYR A 63 16.49 15.02 -0.66
CA TYR A 63 15.85 13.74 -0.36
C TYR A 63 14.41 14.06 0.08
N ASP A 64 13.54 14.31 -0.90
CA ASP A 64 12.14 14.63 -0.66
C ASP A 64 11.33 13.33 -0.59
N CYS A 65 10.45 13.23 0.40
CA CYS A 65 9.42 12.20 0.46
C CYS A 65 8.05 12.88 0.34
N GLN A 66 7.18 12.34 -0.51
CA GLN A 66 5.80 12.80 -0.62
C GLN A 66 4.85 11.65 -0.33
N ILE A 67 3.91 11.90 0.58
CA ILE A 67 2.93 10.91 1.02
C ILE A 67 1.54 11.49 0.77
N LYS A 68 0.74 10.79 -0.03
CA LYS A 68 -0.66 11.09 -0.34
C LYS A 68 -1.51 9.82 -0.19
N THR A 69 -2.83 9.95 -0.28
CA THR A 69 -3.74 8.79 -0.11
C THR A 69 -3.67 7.79 -1.26
N ASP A 70 -3.18 8.23 -2.42
CA ASP A 70 -3.11 7.48 -3.67
C ASP A 70 -1.69 7.33 -4.24
N PHE A 71 -0.66 7.89 -3.58
CA PHE A 71 0.72 7.61 -3.92
C PHE A 71 1.71 7.86 -2.78
N VAL A 72 2.88 7.23 -2.92
CA VAL A 72 4.08 7.49 -2.12
C VAL A 72 5.26 7.73 -3.05
N GLU A 73 6.01 8.80 -2.84
CA GLU A 73 7.29 9.07 -3.48
C GLU A 73 8.43 8.93 -2.47
N LEU A 74 9.37 8.02 -2.75
CA LEU A 74 10.48 7.70 -1.85
C LEU A 74 11.75 8.45 -2.23
N ALA A 75 12.37 9.07 -1.21
CA ALA A 75 13.61 9.84 -1.35
C ALA A 75 14.81 8.98 -1.79
N SER A 76 14.84 7.72 -1.38
CA SER A 76 15.94 6.79 -1.61
C SER A 76 16.07 6.33 -3.08
N TYR A 77 14.99 6.43 -3.86
CA TYR A 77 14.91 5.82 -5.19
C TYR A 77 14.29 6.71 -6.28
N TYR A 78 13.80 7.92 -5.96
CA TYR A 78 13.03 8.77 -6.87
C TYR A 78 11.87 8.03 -7.55
N ASN A 79 11.30 7.05 -6.85
CA ASN A 79 10.24 6.22 -7.37
C ASN A 79 8.91 6.68 -6.80
N LEU A 80 8.05 7.16 -7.70
CA LEU A 80 6.65 7.43 -7.43
C LEU A 80 5.86 6.12 -7.53
N HIS A 81 5.19 5.74 -6.46
CA HIS A 81 4.38 4.53 -6.40
C HIS A 81 2.90 4.88 -6.28
N GLU A 82 2.19 4.82 -7.40
CA GLU A 82 0.73 5.05 -7.48
C GLU A 82 0.01 3.84 -6.90
N SER A 83 -0.51 3.96 -5.67
CA SER A 83 -1.28 2.92 -5.00
C SER A 83 -2.08 3.50 -3.85
N THR A 84 -3.19 2.84 -3.49
CA THR A 84 -3.90 3.15 -2.25
C THR A 84 -2.96 2.97 -1.06
N VAL A 85 -2.88 4.00 -0.22
CA VAL A 85 -1.99 4.02 0.92
C VAL A 85 -2.74 3.65 2.20
N TYR A 86 -2.11 2.81 3.02
CA TYR A 86 -2.65 2.34 4.28
C TYR A 86 -1.76 2.78 5.43
N ILE A 87 -2.35 2.94 6.61
CA ILE A 87 -1.65 3.37 7.81
C ILE A 87 -2.00 2.47 8.99
N LYS A 88 -1.01 2.25 9.85
CA LYS A 88 -1.15 1.67 11.17
C LYS A 88 -0.40 2.53 12.18
N GLU A 89 -1.14 3.23 13.01
CA GLU A 89 -0.61 4.02 14.12
C GLU A 89 -0.27 3.09 15.29
N THR A 90 0.90 3.25 15.89
CA THR A 90 1.27 2.57 17.14
C THR A 90 1.23 3.50 18.35
N ALA A 91 1.34 4.81 18.12
CA ALA A 91 1.02 5.88 19.05
C ALA A 91 0.64 7.16 18.28
N GLU A 92 0.40 8.26 18.99
CA GLU A 92 -0.03 9.54 18.40
C GLU A 92 0.97 10.10 17.37
N ASP A 93 2.27 9.88 17.58
CA ASP A 93 3.34 10.44 16.77
C ASP A 93 4.21 9.38 16.06
N GLU A 94 3.77 8.11 16.06
CA GLU A 94 4.50 6.98 15.45
C GLU A 94 3.57 5.94 14.80
N GLY A 95 4.09 5.30 13.75
CA GLY A 95 3.37 4.27 13.03
C GLY A 95 4.07 3.81 11.77
N TYR A 96 3.29 3.20 10.89
CA TYR A 96 3.74 2.62 9.64
C TYR A 96 2.79 3.01 8.52
N ILE A 97 3.36 3.33 7.36
CA ILE A 97 2.66 3.51 6.09
C ILE A 97 2.93 2.29 5.23
N TYR A 98 1.90 1.75 4.59
CA TYR A 98 1.99 0.61 3.66
C TYR A 98 1.45 1.01 2.30
N PHE A 99 2.14 0.58 1.25
CA PHE A 99 1.80 0.88 -0.13
C PHE A 99 2.23 -0.28 -1.01
N GLN A 100 1.63 -0.37 -2.20
CA GLN A 100 2.00 -1.36 -3.19
C GLN A 100 2.93 -0.71 -4.22
N PHE A 101 4.03 -1.38 -4.55
CA PHE A 101 4.94 -0.91 -5.59
C PHE A 101 4.24 -0.99 -6.96
N SER A 102 4.11 0.15 -7.64
CA SER A 102 3.55 0.23 -9.00
C SER A 102 4.61 0.04 -10.10
N GLN A 103 5.89 0.01 -9.73
CA GLN A 103 7.02 -0.09 -10.65
C GLN A 103 8.23 -0.76 -9.98
N PRO A 104 9.23 -1.25 -10.77
CA PRO A 104 10.50 -1.73 -10.23
C PRO A 104 11.21 -0.68 -9.37
N ILE A 105 12.07 -1.14 -8.46
CA ILE A 105 12.92 -0.28 -7.63
C ILE A 105 14.40 -0.54 -7.87
N ASN A 106 15.23 0.49 -7.74
CA ASN A 106 16.68 0.36 -7.87
C ASN A 106 17.32 0.16 -6.50
N LEU A 107 17.71 -1.06 -6.15
CA LEU A 107 18.39 -1.31 -4.89
C LEU A 107 19.88 -1.06 -5.03
N TRP A 108 20.45 -0.26 -4.11
CA TRP A 108 21.90 0.03 -4.09
C TRP A 108 22.72 -1.27 -4.13
N GLN A 109 23.72 -1.34 -4.99
CA GLN A 109 24.57 -2.52 -5.27
C GLN A 109 23.88 -3.75 -5.91
N ILE A 110 22.55 -3.81 -5.94
CA ILE A 110 21.79 -4.92 -6.54
C ILE A 110 21.30 -4.55 -7.94
N GLY A 111 20.92 -3.29 -8.17
CA GLY A 111 20.33 -2.80 -9.41
C GLY A 111 18.79 -2.85 -9.39
N ASP A 112 18.19 -2.81 -10.57
CA ASP A 112 16.72 -2.82 -10.71
C ASP A 112 16.14 -4.18 -10.34
N VAL A 113 15.17 -4.18 -9.44
CA VAL A 113 14.43 -5.37 -9.01
C VAL A 113 12.95 -5.16 -9.35
N ASP A 114 12.36 -6.10 -10.09
CA ASP A 114 10.93 -6.07 -10.36
C ASP A 114 10.14 -6.51 -9.12
N VAL A 115 9.51 -5.53 -8.50
CA VAL A 115 8.71 -5.67 -7.27
C VAL A 115 7.27 -5.24 -7.50
N THR A 116 6.86 -5.07 -8.76
CA THR A 116 5.54 -4.57 -9.11
C THR A 116 4.45 -5.46 -8.49
N GLY A 117 3.48 -4.85 -7.79
CA GLY A 117 2.43 -5.55 -7.06
C GLY A 117 2.85 -6.12 -5.70
N LYS A 118 4.12 -5.97 -5.30
CA LYS A 118 4.58 -6.29 -3.94
C LYS A 118 4.37 -5.11 -3.00
N TRP A 119 4.46 -5.37 -1.71
CA TRP A 119 4.20 -4.38 -0.69
C TRP A 119 5.49 -3.87 -0.03
N GLY A 120 5.51 -2.55 0.18
CA GLY A 120 6.53 -1.83 0.92
C GLY A 120 5.96 -1.19 2.19
N ALA A 121 6.86 -0.74 3.05
CA ALA A 121 6.51 -0.02 4.27
C ALA A 121 7.48 1.12 4.56
N ILE A 122 6.96 2.19 5.17
CA ILE A 122 7.73 3.27 5.79
C ILE A 122 7.37 3.31 7.27
N ALA A 123 8.35 3.28 8.15
CA ALA A 123 8.14 3.61 9.55
C ALA A 123 8.29 5.11 9.77
N TYR A 124 7.42 5.72 10.59
CA TYR A 124 7.55 7.10 11.03
C TYR A 124 7.49 7.22 12.56
N GLN A 125 8.15 8.23 13.11
CA GLN A 125 8.08 8.59 14.53
C GLN A 125 8.30 10.09 14.75
N LYS A 126 7.97 10.58 15.95
CA LYS A 126 8.10 11.99 16.35
C LYS A 126 7.43 12.93 15.34
N LEU A 127 6.29 12.51 14.79
CA LEU A 127 5.50 13.33 13.91
C LEU A 127 5.04 14.59 14.65
N THR A 128 5.35 15.75 14.07
CA THR A 128 4.82 17.04 14.47
C THR A 128 4.19 17.71 13.25
N GLN A 129 3.60 18.89 13.44
CA GLN A 129 3.09 19.67 12.31
C GLN A 129 4.17 19.99 11.25
N ASN A 130 5.44 20.13 11.67
CA ASN A 130 6.52 20.65 10.83
C ASN A 130 7.66 19.66 10.61
N SER A 131 7.69 18.54 11.31
CA SER A 131 8.76 17.56 11.18
C SER A 131 8.29 16.14 11.40
N VAL A 132 8.98 15.20 10.79
CA VAL A 132 8.80 13.77 11.02
C VAL A 132 10.13 13.07 10.86
N GLN A 133 10.34 11.95 11.53
CA GLN A 133 11.46 11.08 11.19
C GLN A 133 10.92 9.82 10.50
N MET A 134 11.44 9.52 9.31
CA MET A 134 10.99 8.40 8.48
C MET A 134 12.13 7.45 8.17
N CYS A 135 11.79 6.19 7.92
CA CYS A 135 12.71 5.17 7.45
C CYS A 135 11.96 4.17 6.57
N ASP A 136 12.43 4.00 5.34
CA ASP A 136 11.97 2.92 4.46
C ASP A 136 12.38 1.57 5.05
N ALA A 137 11.59 0.54 4.80
CA ALA A 137 12.00 -0.82 5.12
C ALA A 137 13.23 -1.23 4.28
N ASP A 138 14.14 -2.00 4.88
CA ASP A 138 15.31 -2.56 4.23
C ASP A 138 14.88 -3.73 3.33
N TYR A 139 15.15 -3.59 2.04
CA TYR A 139 14.79 -4.56 1.00
C TYR A 139 16.00 -5.36 0.48
N THR A 140 17.15 -5.30 1.15
CA THR A 140 18.39 -5.94 0.69
C THR A 140 18.31 -7.47 0.62
N ASP A 141 17.40 -8.10 1.38
CA ASP A 141 17.15 -9.54 1.32
C ASP A 141 16.23 -9.98 0.15
N GLN A 142 15.66 -9.01 -0.58
CA GLN A 142 14.73 -9.19 -1.70
C GLN A 142 13.46 -9.99 -1.37
N GLN A 143 13.12 -10.15 -0.09
CA GLN A 143 11.95 -10.90 0.32
C GLN A 143 10.74 -9.96 0.50
N PHE A 144 10.24 -9.44 -0.61
CA PHE A 144 9.08 -8.55 -0.59
C PHE A 144 7.78 -9.29 -0.23
N ALA A 145 6.94 -8.62 0.56
CA ALA A 145 5.62 -9.14 0.91
C ALA A 145 4.68 -9.13 -0.31
N SER A 146 3.90 -10.20 -0.48
CA SER A 146 2.95 -10.34 -1.59
C SER A 146 1.56 -9.85 -1.24
N THR A 147 1.23 -9.74 0.06
CA THR A 147 -0.03 -9.22 0.56
C THR A 147 0.20 -8.13 1.61
N LEU A 148 -0.82 -7.30 1.86
CA LEU A 148 -0.79 -6.33 2.94
C LEU A 148 -0.61 -7.01 4.31
N GLU A 149 -1.25 -8.16 4.53
CA GLU A 149 -1.12 -8.93 5.78
C GLU A 149 0.33 -9.40 6.00
N GLU A 150 0.99 -9.93 4.97
CA GLU A 150 2.41 -10.29 5.01
C GLU A 150 3.29 -9.06 5.26
N CYS A 151 2.97 -7.93 4.63
CA CYS A 151 3.71 -6.68 4.76
C CYS A 151 3.68 -6.16 6.20
N VAL A 152 2.49 -6.11 6.79
CA VAL A 152 2.27 -5.75 8.19
C VAL A 152 3.05 -6.71 9.08
N ALA A 153 2.92 -8.03 8.90
CA ALA A 153 3.63 -9.00 9.74
C ALA A 153 5.15 -8.90 9.64
N LYS A 154 5.69 -8.60 8.45
CA LYS A 154 7.14 -8.54 8.19
C LYS A 154 7.76 -7.24 8.71
N TYR A 155 7.19 -6.10 8.34
CA TYR A 155 7.82 -4.79 8.52
C TYR A 155 7.34 -4.08 9.80
N PHE A 156 7.90 -4.51 10.93
CA PHE A 156 7.85 -3.79 12.20
C PHE A 156 9.26 -3.36 12.63
N LYS A 157 9.36 -2.27 13.40
CA LYS A 157 10.64 -1.75 13.94
C LYS A 157 11.43 -2.80 14.73
N THR A 158 10.73 -3.70 15.44
CA THR A 158 11.35 -4.81 16.18
C THR A 158 11.89 -5.92 15.28
N SER A 159 11.46 -5.98 14.02
CA SER A 159 11.90 -6.98 13.04
C SER A 159 13.29 -6.68 12.45
N GLY A 160 13.87 -5.51 12.73
CA GLY A 160 15.21 -5.13 12.26
C GLY A 160 15.28 -4.61 10.83
N TYR A 161 14.15 -4.55 10.10
CA TYR A 161 14.07 -4.02 8.73
C TYR A 161 14.11 -2.49 8.65
N PHE A 162 14.34 -1.77 9.75
CA PHE A 162 14.49 -0.33 9.73
C PHE A 162 15.86 -0.01 10.33
N ALA A 163 16.76 0.54 9.51
CA ALA A 163 18.18 0.74 9.82
C ALA A 163 18.47 1.78 10.94
N GLY A 164 17.43 2.20 11.67
CA GLY A 164 17.46 3.29 12.64
C GLY A 164 16.91 4.55 12.00
N ILE A 165 15.85 5.09 12.57
CA ILE A 165 15.22 6.30 12.09
C ILE A 165 16.21 7.48 12.27
N SER A 166 16.69 8.02 11.14
CA SER A 166 17.74 9.03 11.04
C SER A 166 17.20 10.46 11.21
N THR A 167 17.93 11.43 10.65
CA THR A 167 17.63 12.88 10.65
C THR A 167 16.15 13.17 10.38
N PRO A 168 15.57 14.19 11.04
CA PRO A 168 14.23 14.64 10.73
C PRO A 168 14.10 15.10 9.27
N PHE A 169 12.90 14.94 8.73
CA PHE A 169 12.43 15.63 7.56
C PHE A 169 11.60 16.83 8.00
N THR A 170 11.71 17.95 7.28
CA THR A 170 10.92 19.16 7.48
C THR A 170 9.76 19.22 6.49
N ARG A 171 8.56 19.61 6.93
CA ARG A 171 7.40 19.79 6.03
C ARG A 171 7.61 21.01 5.14
N VAL A 172 7.39 20.84 3.83
CA VAL A 172 7.53 21.93 2.84
C VAL A 172 6.23 22.28 2.12
N SER A 173 5.25 21.37 2.08
CA SER A 173 3.89 21.65 1.60
C SER A 173 2.86 20.63 2.09
N GLU A 174 1.59 21.04 2.07
CA GLU A 174 0.42 20.16 2.22
C GLU A 174 0.01 19.57 0.87
#